data_AF-D3I9H6-F1
#
_entry.id   AF-D3I9H6-F1
#
_cell.length_a   1.000
_cell.length_b   1.000
_cell.length_c   1.000
_cell.angle_alpha   90.00
_cell.angle_beta   90.00
_cell.angle_gamma   90.00
#
_symmetry.space_group_name_H-M   'P 1'
#
loop_
_entity.id
_entity.type
_entity.pdbx_description
1 polymer ?
#
loop_
_entity_poly.entity_id
_entity_poly.type
_entity_poly.pdbx_seq_one_letter_code
_entity_poly.pdbx_strand_id
1 'polypeptide(L)'
;MIYKIQANSSGSKFIEVSDEHLKTIQKYSLFRNLVDSNGIIDEDLLDKLRLNIRSLLGNEDNTSKELLDLCLDVIYHKYMKAFGLHQLMLLYIQEIEK
;
A
#
# COMPACT_ATOMS: atom_id res chain seq x y z
N MET A 1 9.91 10.81 -7.41
CA MET A 1 9.56 10.16 -8.68
C MET A 1 8.10 9.74 -8.62
N ILE A 2 7.46 9.51 -9.77
CA ILE A 2 6.15 8.86 -9.87
C ILE A 2 6.34 7.53 -10.60
N TYR A 3 5.93 6.46 -9.95
CA TYR A 3 5.89 5.11 -10.47
C TYR A 3 4.46 4.75 -10.87
N LYS A 4 4.31 3.79 -11.78
CA LYS A 4 3.02 3.30 -12.23
C LYS A 4 2.96 1.80 -12.04
N ILE A 5 2.19 1.35 -11.05
CA ILE A 5 2.00 -0.08 -10.80
C ILE A 5 0.80 -0.60 -11.58
N GLN A 6 0.88 -1.83 -12.04
CA GLN A 6 -0.22 -2.54 -12.66
C GLN A 6 -1.21 -3.00 -11.59
N ALA A 7 -2.51 -2.79 -11.80
CA ALA A 7 -3.54 -3.10 -10.81
C ALA A 7 -4.41 -4.30 -11.17
N ASN A 8 -4.23 -4.88 -12.36
CA ASN A 8 -4.92 -6.11 -12.79
C ASN A 8 -4.06 -6.95 -13.73
N SER A 9 -4.34 -8.24 -13.83
CA SER A 9 -3.59 -9.17 -14.69
C SER A 9 -3.56 -8.79 -16.17
N SER A 10 -4.59 -8.14 -16.70
CA SER A 10 -4.65 -7.75 -18.11
C SER A 10 -3.86 -6.50 -18.47
N GLY A 11 -3.32 -5.77 -17.48
CA GLY A 11 -2.52 -4.56 -17.74
C GLY A 11 -3.32 -3.35 -18.21
N SER A 12 -4.62 -3.31 -17.98
CA SER A 12 -5.49 -2.20 -18.40
C SER A 12 -5.76 -1.20 -17.28
N LYS A 13 -5.47 -1.56 -16.03
CA LYS A 13 -5.66 -0.71 -14.85
C LYS A 13 -4.33 -0.48 -14.18
N PHE A 14 -4.14 0.75 -13.70
CA PHE A 14 -2.90 1.18 -13.06
C PHE A 14 -3.20 2.09 -11.88
N ILE A 15 -2.21 2.21 -10.99
CA ILE A 15 -2.22 3.12 -9.84
C ILE A 15 -0.89 3.87 -9.88
N GLU A 16 -0.93 5.18 -9.68
CA GLU A 16 0.26 6.01 -9.56
C GLU A 16 0.74 5.99 -8.12
N VAL A 17 2.04 5.80 -7.92
CA VAL A 17 2.68 5.71 -6.61
C VAL A 17 3.87 6.65 -6.62
N SER A 18 3.95 7.56 -5.67
CA SER A 18 5.05 8.51 -5.53
C SER A 18 6.10 8.03 -4.52
N ASP A 19 7.30 8.62 -4.56
CA ASP A 19 8.30 8.39 -3.50
C ASP A 19 7.74 8.71 -2.12
N GLU A 20 6.88 9.73 -2.00
CA GLU A 20 6.28 10.13 -0.73
C GLU A 20 5.33 9.06 -0.21
N HIS A 21 4.59 8.40 -1.10
CA HIS A 21 3.78 7.23 -0.75
C HIS A 21 4.66 6.09 -0.22
N LEU A 22 5.78 5.78 -0.88
CA LEU A 22 6.71 4.72 -0.45
C LEU A 22 7.38 5.04 0.89
N LYS A 23 7.81 6.28 1.10
CA LYS A 23 8.35 6.76 2.39
C LYS A 23 7.31 6.68 3.49
N THR A 24 6.04 6.99 3.18
CA THR A 24 4.95 6.88 4.15
C THR A 24 4.71 5.42 4.55
N ILE A 25 4.72 4.49 3.59
CA ILE A 25 4.65 3.05 3.86
C ILE A 25 5.78 2.62 4.81
N GLN A 26 7.02 3.08 4.57
CA GLN A 26 8.18 2.80 5.42
C GLN A 26 8.01 3.39 6.83
N LYS A 27 7.66 4.68 6.92
CA LYS A 27 7.51 5.45 8.17
C LYS A 27 6.54 4.76 9.14
N TYR A 28 5.40 4.28 8.63
CA TYR A 28 4.40 3.58 9.44
C TYR A 28 4.61 2.06 9.47
N SER A 29 5.66 1.53 8.83
CA SER A 29 5.97 0.10 8.76
C SER A 29 4.77 -0.74 8.28
N LEU A 30 4.00 -0.24 7.31
CA LEU A 30 2.68 -0.80 6.96
C LEU A 30 2.71 -2.25 6.46
N PHE A 31 3.82 -2.69 5.86
CA PHE A 31 4.00 -4.06 5.38
C PHE A 31 4.67 -5.00 6.40
N ARG A 32 5.18 -4.46 7.51
CA ARG A 32 5.80 -5.28 8.56
C ARG A 32 4.74 -6.16 9.21
N ASN A 33 5.00 -7.47 9.26
CA ASN A 33 4.07 -8.48 9.79
C ASN A 33 2.70 -8.51 9.08
N LEU A 34 2.60 -7.91 7.90
CA LEU A 34 1.36 -7.95 7.12
C LEU A 34 1.17 -9.37 6.57
N VAL A 35 2.16 -9.84 5.81
CA VAL A 35 2.21 -11.15 5.17
C VAL A 35 2.53 -12.23 6.20
N ASP A 36 1.72 -13.27 6.22
CA ASP A 36 1.92 -14.44 7.07
C ASP A 36 3.00 -15.37 6.49
N SER A 37 3.27 -16.49 7.16
CA SER A 37 4.25 -17.48 6.69
C SER A 37 3.92 -18.14 5.35
N ASN A 38 2.71 -17.98 4.82
CA ASN A 38 2.28 -18.58 3.56
C ASN A 38 2.59 -17.69 2.35
N GLY A 39 2.88 -16.40 2.56
CA GLY A 39 3.27 -15.48 1.48
C GLY A 39 2.14 -15.09 0.53
N ILE A 40 0.89 -15.47 0.82
CA ILE A 40 -0.25 -15.26 -0.07
C ILE A 40 -0.73 -13.82 0.07
N ILE A 41 -0.88 -13.14 -1.07
CA ILE A 41 -1.49 -11.82 -1.16
C ILE A 41 -2.86 -11.98 -1.80
N ASP A 42 -3.90 -11.89 -0.97
CA ASP A 42 -5.31 -11.99 -1.32
C ASP A 42 -6.10 -10.75 -0.85
N GLU A 43 -7.41 -10.78 -1.01
CA GLU A 43 -8.28 -9.68 -0.59
C GLU A 43 -8.37 -9.56 0.93
N ASP A 44 -8.29 -10.67 1.67
CA ASP A 44 -8.29 -10.68 3.14
C ASP A 44 -7.05 -9.96 3.70
N LEU A 45 -5.89 -10.17 3.07
CA LEU A 45 -4.66 -9.45 3.40
C LEU A 45 -4.78 -7.95 3.15
N LEU A 46 -5.41 -7.55 2.04
CA LEU A 46 -5.67 -6.16 1.73
C LEU A 46 -6.61 -5.51 2.75
N ASP A 47 -7.64 -6.24 3.19
CA ASP A 47 -8.56 -5.74 4.20
C ASP A 47 -7.87 -5.64 5.57
N LYS A 48 -6.98 -6.58 5.92
CA LYS A 48 -6.13 -6.46 7.11
C LYS A 48 -5.25 -5.21 7.08
N LEU A 49 -4.64 -4.89 5.93
CA LEU A 49 -3.88 -3.64 5.75
C LEU A 49 -4.76 -2.41 5.99
N ARG A 50 -5.97 -2.39 5.41
CA ARG A 50 -6.94 -1.29 5.59
C ARG A 50 -7.36 -1.14 7.06
N LEU A 51 -7.57 -2.24 7.78
CA LEU A 51 -7.90 -2.22 9.20
C LEU A 51 -6.75 -1.64 10.05
N ASN A 52 -5.51 -2.03 9.76
CA ASN A 52 -4.33 -1.50 10.43
C ASN A 52 -4.23 0.02 10.21
N ILE A 53 -4.39 0.47 8.97
CA ILE A 53 -4.37 1.90 8.63
C ILE A 53 -5.52 2.64 9.32
N ARG A 54 -6.72 2.08 9.36
CA ARG A 54 -7.87 2.70 10.07
C ARG A 54 -7.59 2.87 11.56
N SER A 55 -6.86 1.94 12.18
CA SER A 55 -6.42 2.05 13.57
C SER A 55 -5.39 3.18 13.76
N LEU A 56 -4.51 3.41 12.78
CA LEU A 56 -3.58 4.54 12.80
C LEU A 56 -4.32 5.88 12.68
N LEU A 57 -5.28 5.96 11.75
CA LEU A 57 -6.10 7.15 11.50
C LEU A 57 -7.03 7.51 12.67
N GLY A 58 -7.40 6.53 13.51
CA GLY A 58 -8.23 6.76 14.70
C GLY A 58 -7.50 7.48 15.84
N ASN A 59 -6.17 7.68 15.72
CA ASN A 59 -5.36 8.42 16.67
C ASN A 59 -4.93 9.73 16.00
N GLU A 60 -5.53 10.87 16.41
CA GLU A 60 -5.28 12.18 15.78
C GLU A 60 -3.79 12.56 15.80
N ASP A 61 -3.07 12.27 16.89
CA ASP A 61 -1.63 12.54 17.02
C ASP A 61 -0.76 11.76 16.00
N ASN A 62 -1.27 10.65 15.47
CA ASN A 62 -0.58 9.80 14.49
C ASN A 62 -1.07 10.02 13.06
N THR A 63 -2.08 10.86 12.85
CA THR A 63 -2.67 11.07 11.52
C THR A 63 -1.96 12.20 10.80
N SER A 64 -1.02 11.83 9.90
CA SER A 64 -0.32 12.81 9.07
C SER A 64 -0.99 13.00 7.70
N LYS A 65 -0.78 14.16 7.08
CA LYS A 65 -1.28 14.46 5.73
C LYS A 65 -0.80 13.41 4.72
N GLU A 66 0.45 12.98 4.83
CA GLU A 66 1.04 12.00 3.92
C GLU A 66 0.38 10.62 4.04
N LEU A 67 -0.07 10.24 5.25
CA LEU A 67 -0.84 9.01 5.45
C LEU A 67 -2.22 9.10 4.77
N LEU A 68 -2.88 10.25 4.86
CA LEU A 68 -4.15 10.49 4.17
C LEU A 68 -3.98 10.49 2.64
N ASP A 69 -2.93 11.14 2.12
CA ASP A 69 -2.61 11.14 0.69
C ASP A 69 -2.36 9.71 0.19
N LEU A 70 -1.54 8.92 0.90
CA LEU A 70 -1.33 7.49 0.59
C LEU A 70 -2.64 6.69 0.59
N CYS A 71 -3.54 6.97 1.53
CA CYS A 71 -4.83 6.30 1.61
C CYS A 71 -5.68 6.58 0.38
N LEU A 72 -5.84 7.85 0.02
CA LEU A 72 -6.71 8.29 -1.08
C LEU A 72 -6.16 7.87 -2.45
N ASP A 73 -4.86 8.05 -2.66
CA ASP A 73 -4.24 7.86 -3.96
C ASP A 73 -4.00 6.38 -4.28
N VAL A 74 -3.68 5.58 -3.25
CA VAL A 74 -3.16 4.21 -3.43
C VAL A 74 -4.02 3.16 -2.73
N ILE A 75 -4.14 3.20 -1.40
CA ILE A 75 -4.69 2.07 -0.62
C ILE A 75 -6.20 1.87 -0.84
N TYR A 76 -6.96 2.97 -0.88
CA TYR A 76 -8.40 2.95 -1.13
C TYR A 76 -8.76 3.29 -2.59
N HIS A 77 -7.75 3.33 -3.47
CA HIS A 77 -7.98 3.54 -4.89
C HIS A 77 -8.92 2.46 -5.45
N LYS A 78 -9.85 2.84 -6.32
CA LYS A 78 -10.89 1.93 -6.89
C LYS A 78 -10.37 0.68 -7.61
N TYR A 79 -9.11 0.72 -8.05
CA TYR A 79 -8.46 -0.42 -8.71
C TYR A 79 -7.57 -1.23 -7.77
N MET A 80 -7.40 -0.80 -6.51
CA MET A 80 -6.61 -1.52 -5.52
C MET A 80 -7.35 -2.80 -5.12
N LYS A 81 -6.68 -3.91 -5.36
CA LYS A 81 -7.07 -5.30 -5.12
C LYS A 81 -5.83 -6.09 -4.69
N ALA A 82 -5.98 -7.36 -4.36
CA ALA A 82 -4.86 -8.25 -4.04
C ALA A 82 -3.69 -8.14 -5.03
N PHE A 83 -4.00 -8.12 -6.33
CA PHE A 83 -2.98 -7.96 -7.37
C PHE A 83 -2.25 -6.61 -7.28
N GLY A 84 -2.97 -5.51 -7.08
CA GLY A 84 -2.37 -4.19 -6.92
C GLY A 84 -1.53 -4.07 -5.66
N LEU A 85 -1.96 -4.69 -4.55
CA LEU A 85 -1.18 -4.76 -3.32
C LEU A 85 0.13 -5.52 -3.55
N HIS A 86 0.08 -6.65 -4.25
CA HIS A 86 1.28 -7.40 -4.60
C HIS A 86 2.28 -6.54 -5.39
N GLN A 87 1.81 -5.81 -6.42
CA GLN A 87 2.68 -4.93 -7.21
C GLN A 87 3.23 -3.75 -6.40
N LEU A 88 2.44 -3.19 -5.48
CA LEU A 88 2.90 -2.14 -4.57
C LEU A 88 4.01 -2.65 -3.64
N MET A 89 3.87 -3.87 -3.11
CA MET A 89 4.90 -4.48 -2.26
C MET A 89 6.19 -4.77 -3.03
N LEU A 90 6.09 -5.27 -4.26
CA LEU A 90 7.25 -5.47 -5.13
C LEU A 90 8.00 -4.15 -5.40
N LEU A 91 7.25 -3.09 -5.74
CA LEU A 91 7.83 -1.75 -5.94
C LEU A 91 8.53 -1.25 -4.67
N TYR A 92 7.88 -1.41 -3.51
CA TYR A 92 8.45 -0.99 -2.22
C TYR A 92 9.77 -1.71 -1.93
N ILE A 93 9.85 -3.03 -2.12
CA ILE A 93 11.08 -3.80 -1.92
C ILE A 93 12.18 -3.30 -2.86
N GLN A 94 11.86 -3.09 -4.14
CA GLN A 94 12.82 -2.63 -5.15
C GLN A 94 13.41 -1.25 -4.86
N GLU A 95 12.59 -0.33 -4.36
CA GLU A 95 12.98 1.07 -4.18
C GLU A 95 13.52 1.39 -2.79
N ILE A 96 13.01 0.72 -1.74
CA ILE A 96 13.31 1.04 -0.34
C ILE A 96 14.21 0.00 0.33
N GLU A 97 13.98 -1.30 0.11
CA GLU A 97 14.66 -2.40 0.83
C GLU A 97 15.84 -3.01 0.05
N LYS A 98 16.57 -2.18 -0.73
CA LYS A 98 17.72 -2.62 -1.55
C LYS A 98 18.79 -3.37 -0.77
#